data_AF-A0A133NLG2-F1
#
_entry.id   AF-A0A133NLG2-F1
#
_cell.length_a   1.000
_cell.length_b   1.000
_cell.length_c   1.000
_cell.angle_alpha   90.00
_cell.angle_beta   90.00
_cell.angle_gamma   90.00
#
_symmetry.space_group_name_H-M   'P 1'
#
loop_
_entity.id
_entity.type
_entity.pdbx_description
1 polymer ?
#
loop_
_entity_poly.entity_id
_entity_poly.type
_entity_poly.pdbx_seq_one_letter_code
_entity_poly.pdbx_strand_id
1 'polypeptide(L)' 'MNIGFKIEEIMKSKNISQAELADKLGVQRQTVFRHLKRWKEGKEPSIRLLREWCDCLEFDYKKIFQ' A
#
# COMPACT_ATOMS: atom_id res chain seq x y z
N MET A 1 4.25 3.66 -14.32
CA MET A 1 3.17 3.61 -13.32
C MET A 1 3.79 3.69 -11.93
N ASN A 2 3.18 4.40 -10.99
CA ASN A 2 3.77 4.60 -9.67
C ASN A 2 2.94 3.88 -8.60
N ILE A 3 3.50 2.81 -8.03
CA ILE A 3 2.82 1.93 -7.05
C ILE A 3 2.39 2.72 -5.81
N GLY A 4 3.21 3.67 -5.35
CA GLY A 4 2.90 4.46 -4.16
C GLY A 4 1.66 5.33 -4.33
N PHE A 5 1.50 5.98 -5.49
CA PHE A 5 0.28 6.74 -5.79
C PHE A 5 -0.95 5.82 -5.94
N LYS A 6 -0.79 4.67 -6.62
CA LYS A 6 -1.90 3.71 -6.81
C LYS A 6 -2.45 3.17 -5.49
N ILE A 7 -1.57 2.82 -4.56
CA ILE A 7 -1.98 2.35 -3.22
C ILE A 7 -2.74 3.44 -2.47
N GLU A 8 -2.31 4.70 -2.54
CA GLU A 8 -3.05 5.80 -1.90
C GLU A 8 -4.42 6.03 -2.52
N GLU A 9 -4.58 5.88 -3.83
CA GLU A 9 -5.90 5.94 -4.48
C GLU A 9 -6.82 4.83 -3.97
N ILE A 10 -6.30 3.60 -3.81
CA ILE A 10 -7.05 2.47 -3.26
C ILE A 10 -7.43 2.73 -1.80
N MET A 11 -6.51 3.26 -1.00
CA MET A 11 -6.80 3.64 0.38
C MET A 11 -7.91 4.69 0.46
N LYS A 12 -7.84 5.74 -0.38
CA LYS A 12 -8.87 6.79 -0.45
C LYS A 12 -10.23 6.24 -0.88
N SER A 13 -10.28 5.39 -1.92
CA SER A 13 -11.54 4.82 -2.40
C SER A 13 -12.21 3.91 -1.37
N LYS A 14 -11.42 3.31 -0.47
CA LYS A 14 -11.89 2.47 0.63
C LYS A 14 -12.03 3.23 1.96
N ASN A 15 -11.75 4.53 1.99
CA ASN A 15 -11.74 5.36 3.19
C ASN A 15 -10.86 4.78 4.33
N ILE A 16 -9.71 4.21 3.97
CA ILE A 16 -8.75 3.61 4.90
C ILE A 16 -7.60 4.60 5.13
N SER A 17 -7.33 4.93 6.39
CA SER A 17 -6.17 5.75 6.77
C SER A 17 -4.86 4.93 6.83
N GLN A 18 -3.72 5.61 6.86
CA GLN A 18 -2.42 4.95 7.07
C GLN A 18 -2.32 4.28 8.46
N ALA A 19 -3.06 4.78 9.46
CA ALA A 19 -3.08 4.18 10.79
C ALA A 19 -3.82 2.84 10.75
N GLU A 20 -5.02 2.82 10.17
CA GLU A 20 -5.81 1.58 10.03
C GLU A 20 -5.09 0.53 9.18
N LEU A 21 -4.44 0.94 8.09
CA LEU A 21 -3.63 0.02 7.30
C LEU A 21 -2.45 -0.53 8.11
N ALA A 22 -1.82 0.29 8.94
CA ALA A 22 -0.73 -0.16 9.81
C ALA A 22 -1.22 -1.17 10.86
N ASP A 23 -2.39 -0.92 11.45
CA ASP A 23 -3.03 -1.83 12.41
C ASP A 23 -3.35 -3.18 11.75
N LYS A 24 -3.92 -3.16 10.52
CA LYS A 24 -4.20 -4.38 9.74
C LYS A 24 -2.93 -5.17 9.38
N LEU A 25 -1.83 -4.47 9.12
CA LEU A 25 -0.54 -5.06 8.78
C LEU A 25 0.28 -5.49 10.00
N GLY A 26 -0.14 -5.14 11.22
CA GLY A 26 0.63 -5.39 12.44
C GLY A 26 1.96 -4.60 12.48
N VAL A 27 2.02 -3.42 11.85
CA VAL A 27 3.21 -2.56 11.82
C VAL A 27 2.89 -1.18 12.38
N GLN A 28 3.92 -0.37 12.61
CA GLN A 28 3.73 1.02 13.01
C GLN A 28 3.34 1.89 11.81
N ARG A 29 2.50 2.90 12.01
CA ARG A 29 2.10 3.89 10.98
C ARG A 29 3.29 4.47 10.20
N GLN A 30 4.40 4.73 10.89
CA GLN A 30 5.64 5.24 10.27
C GLN A 30 6.24 4.28 9.22
N THR A 31 6.06 2.97 9.37
CA THR A 31 6.45 1.96 8.38
C THR A 31 5.63 2.11 7.11
N VAL A 32 4.31 2.28 7.25
CA VAL A 32 3.40 2.53 6.12
C VAL A 32 3.79 3.81 5.40
N PHE A 33 3.97 4.92 6.13
CA PHE A 33 4.42 6.18 5.56
C PHE A 33 5.74 6.04 4.79
N ARG A 34 6.73 5.34 5.37
CA ARG A 34 8.04 5.12 4.76
C ARG A 34 7.95 4.30 3.48
N HIS A 35 7.14 3.24 3.47
CA HIS A 35 6.91 2.42 2.28
C HIS A 35 6.26 3.25 1.17
N LEU A 36 5.15 3.94 1.45
CA LEU A 36 4.49 4.81 0.48
C LEU A 36 5.43 5.85 -0.11
N LYS A 37 6.24 6.52 0.74
CA LYS A 37 7.24 7.49 0.27
C LYS A 37 8.25 6.85 -0.69
N ARG A 38 8.82 5.71 -0.32
CA ARG A 38 9.79 4.98 -1.16
C ARG A 38 9.18 4.54 -2.50
N TRP A 39 7.93 4.05 -2.48
CA TRP A 39 7.24 3.61 -3.69
C TRP A 39 6.87 4.76 -4.60
N LYS A 40 6.58 5.94 -4.04
CA LYS A 40 6.42 7.19 -4.79
C LYS A 40 7.71 7.66 -5.43
N GLU A 41 8.84 7.43 -4.79
CA GLU A 41 10.19 7.71 -5.31
C GLU A 41 10.65 6.66 -6.36
N GLY A 42 9.82 5.67 -6.70
CA GLY A 42 10.13 4.65 -7.70
C GLY A 42 10.85 3.41 -7.16
N LYS A 43 11.05 3.29 -5.84
CA LYS A 43 11.56 2.04 -5.25
C LYS A 43 10.43 1.03 -5.18
N GLU A 44 10.51 -0.05 -5.94
CA GLU A 44 9.45 -1.04 -5.98
C GLU A 44 9.42 -1.92 -4.72
N PRO A 45 8.23 -2.24 -4.16
CA PRO A 45 8.10 -3.27 -3.15
C PRO A 45 8.40 -4.66 -3.71
N SER A 46 8.71 -5.59 -2.82
CA SER A 46 8.62 -7.00 -3.16
C SER A 46 7.16 -7.39 -3.44
N ILE A 47 6.96 -8.36 -4.34
CA ILE A 47 5.62 -8.89 -4.67
C ILE A 47 4.90 -9.39 -3.41
N ARG A 48 5.64 -10.01 -2.48
CA ARG A 48 5.10 -10.47 -1.19
C ARG A 48 4.51 -9.31 -0.38
N LEU A 49 5.28 -8.24 -0.19
CA LEU A 49 4.84 -7.08 0.59
C LEU A 49 3.66 -6.38 -0.07
N LEU A 50 3.70 -6.24 -1.41
CA LEU A 50 2.59 -5.64 -2.16
C LEU A 50 1.31 -6.47 -1.99
N ARG A 51 1.41 -7.80 -2.06
CA ARG A 51 0.28 -8.71 -1.83
C ARG A 51 -0.28 -8.54 -0.42
N GLU A 52 0.56 -8.58 0.61
CA GLU A 52 0.13 -8.39 2.02
C GLU A 52 -0.65 -7.07 2.19
N TRP A 53 -0.16 -5.98 1.59
CA TRP A 53 -0.85 -4.68 1.63
C TRP A 53 -2.20 -4.71 0.90
N CYS A 54 -2.23 -5.29 -0.29
CA CYS A 54 -3.43 -5.39 -1.10
C CYS A 54 -4.49 -6.31 -0.44
N ASP A 55 -4.08 -7.38 0.23
CA ASP A 55 -4.97 -8.28 0.97
C ASP A 55 -5.63 -7.51 2.14
N CYS A 56 -4.88 -6.73 2.92
CA CYS A 56 -5.44 -5.87 3.97
C CYS A 56 -6.39 -4.78 3.44
N LEU A 57 -6.17 -4.36 2.19
CA LEU A 57 -7.01 -3.42 1.47
C LEU A 57 -8.13 -4.12 0.70
N GLU A 58 -8.28 -5.44 0.75
CA GLU A 58 -9.26 -6.19 -0.05
C GLU A 58 -9.23 -5.78 -1.53
N PHE A 59 -8.03 -5.74 -2.10
CA PHE A 59 -7.77 -5.35 -3.48
C PHE A 59 -6.91 -6.42 -4.16
N ASP A 60 -7.19 -6.74 -5.41
CA ASP A 60 -6.34 -7.67 -6.18
C ASP A 60 -5.05 -6.97 -6.63
N TYR A 61 -3.92 -7.34 -6.02
CA TYR A 61 -2.62 -6.74 -6.33
C TYR A 61 -2.25 -6.83 -7.83
N LYS A 62 -2.79 -7.79 -8.60
CA LYS A 62 -2.53 -7.89 -10.03
C LYS A 62 -3.11 -6.70 -10.81
N LYS A 63 -4.22 -6.13 -10.33
CA LYS A 63 -4.86 -4.92 -10.89
C LYS A 63 -4.04 -3.65 -10.64
N ILE A 64 -2.97 -3.74 -9.85
CA ILE A 64 -2.02 -2.64 -9.77
C ILE A 64 -1.29 -2.49 -11.09
N PHE A 65 -0.93 -3.57 -11.78
CA PHE A 65 -0.08 -3.57 -12.98
C PHE A 65 -0.83 -3.50 -14.32
N GLN A 66 -2.15 -3.31 -14.28
CA GLN A 66 -3.01 -3.14 -15.46
C GLN A 66 -3.19 -1.65 -15.75
#